data_AF-A0A0N5BKM6-F1
#
_entry.id   AF-A0A0N5BKM6-F1
#
_cell.length_a   1.000
_cell.length_b   1.000
_cell.length_c   1.000
_cell.angle_alpha   90.00
_cell.angle_beta   90.00
_cell.angle_gamma   90.00
#
_symmetry.space_group_name_H-M   'P 1'
#
loop_
_entity.id
_entity.type
_entity.pdbx_description
1 polymer ?
#
loop_
_entity_poly.entity_id
_entity_poly.type
_entity_poly.pdbx_seq_one_letter_code
_entity_poly.pdbx_strand_id
1 'polypeptide(L)' 'MTAVKYCKEKEEMRKKLSVLKPALVNKRGPILFHDNAKPHVSKTTVQKLKELEYETLPHSPYSANLSPTDYH' A
#
# COMPACT_ATOMS: atom_id res chain seq x y z
N MET A 1 -5.08 -13.08 -5.12
CA MET A 1 -4.14 -11.98 -5.45
C MET A 1 -2.71 -12.53 -5.41
N THR A 2 -1.84 -12.21 -6.37
CA THR A 2 -0.40 -12.54 -6.33
C THR A 2 0.43 -11.30 -6.00
N ALA A 3 1.66 -11.47 -5.52
CA ALA A 3 2.56 -10.35 -5.22
C ALA A 3 2.81 -9.46 -6.44
N VAL A 4 3.01 -10.07 -7.61
CA VAL A 4 3.22 -9.35 -8.89
C VAL A 4 2.00 -8.51 -9.25
N LYS A 5 0.79 -9.07 -9.14
CA LYS A 5 -0.44 -8.34 -9.42
C LYS A 5 -0.62 -7.17 -8.46
N TYR A 6 -0.38 -7.38 -7.16
CA TYR A 6 -0.47 -6.33 -6.15
C TYR A 6 0.53 -5.19 -6.40
N CYS A 7 1.78 -5.51 -6.76
CA CYS A 7 2.77 -4.51 -7.14
C CYS A 7 2.30 -3.64 -8.31
N LYS A 8 1.69 -4.24 -9.34
CA LYS A 8 1.12 -3.50 -10.47
C LYS A 8 0.00 -2.56 -10.03
N GLU A 9 -0.88 -3.02 -9.14
CA GLU A 9 -1.96 -2.19 -8.60
C GLU A 9 -1.42 -0.98 -7.81
N LYS A 10 -0.33 -1.14 -7.05
CA LYS A 10 0.30 -0.01 -6.33
C LYS A 10 0.94 1.02 -7.25
N GLU A 11 1.53 0.57 -8.36
CA GLU A 11 2.03 1.47 -9.41
C GLU A 11 0.90 2.28 -10.06
N GLU A 12 -0.20 1.62 -10.42
CA GLU A 12 -1.36 2.31 -10.98
C GLU A 12 -1.99 3.29 -9.99
N MET A 13 -2.07 2.91 -8.71
CA MET A 13 -2.53 3.80 -7.64
C MET A 13 -1.63 5.03 -7.52
N ARG A 14 -0.30 4.88 -7.60
CA ARG A 14 0.64 6.02 -7.55
C ARG A 14 0.41 7.00 -8.69
N LYS A 15 0.22 6.49 -9.92
CA LYS A 15 -0.08 7.33 -11.10
C LYS A 15 -1.38 8.11 -10.93
N LYS A 16 -2.41 7.50 -10.34
CA LYS A 16 -3.67 8.20 -10.05
C LYS A 16 -3.50 9.23 -8.94
N LEU A 17 -2.75 8.90 -7.89
CA LEU A 17 -2.46 9.82 -6.78
C LEU A 17 -1.63 11.02 -7.20
N SER A 18 -0.69 10.88 -8.14
CA SER A 18 0.08 12.02 -8.63
C SER A 18 -0.79 13.06 -9.34
N VAL A 19 -1.87 12.63 -10.00
CA VAL A 19 -2.85 13.53 -10.62
C VAL A 19 -3.82 14.11 -9.59
N LEU A 20 -4.39 13.27 -8.73
CA LEU A 20 -5.44 13.69 -7.79
C LEU A 20 -4.90 14.47 -6.58
N LYS A 21 -3.71 14.10 -6.09
CA LYS A 21 -3.08 14.64 -4.88
C LYS A 21 -1.56 14.76 -5.05
N PRO A 22 -1.07 15.61 -5.97
CA PRO A 22 0.36 15.74 -6.26
C PRO A 22 1.20 16.10 -5.03
N ALA A 23 0.66 16.88 -4.09
CA ALA A 23 1.34 17.22 -2.85
C ALA A 23 1.64 16.00 -1.96
N LEU A 24 0.79 14.96 -1.99
CA LEU A 24 0.99 13.74 -1.22
C LEU A 24 2.16 12.93 -1.78
N VAL A 25 2.23 12.79 -3.11
CA VAL A 25 3.29 12.03 -3.78
C VAL A 25 4.62 12.78 -3.77
N ASN A 26 4.62 14.10 -3.96
CA ASN A 26 5.86 14.86 -4.17
C ASN A 26 6.49 15.43 -2.89
N LYS A 27 5.74 15.56 -1.77
CA LYS A 27 6.25 16.26 -0.57
C LYS A 27 6.49 15.39 0.64
N ARG A 28 5.71 14.33 0.85
CA ARG A 28 5.73 13.56 2.11
C ARG A 28 5.78 12.05 1.93
N GLY A 29 5.43 11.54 0.75
CA GLY A 29 5.18 10.11 0.56
C GLY A 29 3.88 9.67 1.25
N PRO A 30 3.10 8.76 0.68
CA PRO A 30 1.89 8.27 1.33
C PRO A 30 2.22 7.19 2.38
N ILE A 31 1.52 7.24 3.51
CA ILE A 31 1.49 6.15 4.48
C ILE A 31 0.40 5.16 4.03
N LEU A 32 0.80 3.92 3.77
CA LEU A 32 -0.06 2.84 3.36
C LEU A 32 -0.45 1.98 4.55
N PHE A 33 -1.76 1.85 4.76
CA PHE A 33 -2.33 0.87 5.69
C PHE A 33 -2.96 -0.27 4.89
N HIS A 34 -2.55 -1.50 5.19
CA HIS A 34 -3.06 -2.72 4.55
C HIS A 34 -2.89 -3.91 5.48
N ASP A 35 -3.58 -5.01 5.17
CA ASP A 35 -3.48 -6.26 5.92
C ASP A 35 -2.17 -7.03 5.62
N ASN A 36 -1.88 -8.03 6.44
CA ASN A 36 -0.68 -8.86 6.35
C ASN A 36 -0.85 -10.06 5.40
N ALA A 37 -1.74 -9.99 4.41
CA ALA A 37 -1.92 -11.06 3.45
C ALA A 37 -0.57 -11.42 2.78
N LYS A 38 -0.35 -12.72 2.53
CA LYS A 38 0.89 -13.25 1.95
C LYS A 38 1.47 -12.47 0.75
N PRO A 39 0.67 -12.03 -0.25
CA PRO A 39 1.21 -11.21 -1.33
C PRO A 39 1.70 -9.84 -0.86
N HIS A 40 1.05 -9.21 0.13
CA HIS A 40 1.35 -7.85 0.58
C HIS A 40 2.65 -7.77 1.41
N VAL A 41 2.96 -8.82 2.16
CA VAL A 41 4.20 -8.92 2.96
C VAL A 41 5.33 -9.66 2.23
N SER A 42 5.13 -10.00 0.95
CA SER A 42 6.16 -10.67 0.16
C SER A 42 7.37 -9.75 -0.07
N LYS A 43 8.57 -10.35 -0.23
CA LYS A 43 9.81 -9.59 -0.50
C LYS A 43 9.67 -8.67 -1.71
N THR A 44 9.06 -9.17 -2.79
CA THR A 44 8.80 -8.40 -4.02
C THR A 44 7.94 -7.18 -3.75
N THR A 45 6.90 -7.32 -2.93
CA THR A 45 6.01 -6.21 -2.59
C THR A 45 6.68 -5.20 -1.66
N VAL A 46 7.39 -5.66 -0.64
CA VAL A 46 8.14 -4.77 0.28
C VAL A 46 9.17 -3.94 -0.50
N GLN A 47 9.91 -4.56 -1.42
CA GLN A 47 10.84 -3.85 -2.29
C GLN A 47 10.11 -2.81 -3.14
N LYS A 48 8.95 -3.17 -3.70
CA LYS A 48 8.18 -2.25 -4.54
C LYS A 48 7.62 -1.06 -3.77
N LEU A 49 7.13 -1.27 -2.56
CA LEU A 49 6.66 -0.17 -1.70
C LEU A 49 7.81 0.79 -1.34
N LYS A 50 9.01 0.26 -1.12
CA LYS A 50 10.22 1.08 -0.92
C LYS A 50 10.59 1.90 -2.16
N GLU A 51 10.55 1.31 -3.35
CA GLU A 51 10.78 2.03 -4.63
C GLU A 51 9.77 3.16 -4.85
N LEU A 52 8.54 2.99 -4.36
CA LEU A 52 7.47 3.99 -4.47
C LEU A 52 7.47 5.02 -3.34
N GLU A 53 8.38 4.90 -2.38
CA GLU A 53 8.49 5.74 -1.17
C GLU A 53 7.23 5.69 -0.30
N TYR A 54 6.63 4.50 -0.19
CA TYR A 54 5.46 4.28 0.64
C TYR A 54 5.91 3.77 2.02
N GLU A 55 5.48 4.48 3.05
CA GLU A 55 5.65 4.02 4.43
C GLU A 55 4.51 3.06 4.78
N THR A 56 4.81 1.88 5.31
CA THR A 56 3.78 0.90 5.70
C THR A 56 3.49 1.02 7.19
N LEU A 57 2.23 1.32 7.54
CA LEU A 57 1.81 1.32 8.93
C LEU A 57 1.66 -0.13 9.43
N PRO A 58 2.16 -0.49 10.63
CA PRO A 58 2.05 -1.84 11.15
C PRO A 58 0.59 -2.24 11.34
N HIS A 59 0.27 -3.49 10.98
CA HIS A 59 -1.06 -4.07 11.15
C HIS A 59 -0.98 -5.34 12.00
N SER A 60 -1.91 -5.50 12.95
CA SER A 60 -1.97 -6.71 13.77
C SER A 60 -2.65 -7.85 13.01
N PRO A 61 -2.19 -9.11 13.15
CA PRO A 61 -2.90 -10.25 12.57
C PRO A 61 -4.37 -10.31 13.03
N TYR A 62 -5.26 -10.71 12.14
CA TYR A 62 -6.69 -10.93 12.41
C TYR A 62 -7.46 -9.70 12.95
N SER A 63 -6.99 -8.49 12.65
CA SER A 63 -7.60 -7.24 13.12
C SER A 63 -8.44 -6.53 12.04
N ALA A 64 -9.36 -7.28 11.41
CA ALA A 64 -10.22 -6.75 10.35
C ALA A 64 -11.07 -5.55 10.81
N ASN A 65 -11.51 -5.54 12.07
CA ASN A 65 -12.23 -4.42 12.68
C ASN A 65 -11.42 -3.11 12.77
N LEU A 66 -10.08 -3.19 12.62
CA LEU A 66 -9.20 -2.02 12.60
C LEU A 66 -8.97 -1.49 11.17
N SER A 67 -9.41 -2.22 10.14
CA SER A 67 -9.30 -1.82 8.75
C SER A 67 -10.49 -0.93 8.36
N PRO A 68 -10.27 0.35 7.98
CA PRO A 68 -11.35 1.19 7.48
C PRO A 68 -11.99 0.67 6.19
N THR A 69 -11.32 -0.24 5.46
CA THR A 69 -11.86 -0.85 4.24
C THR A 69 -12.84 -1.98 4.53
N ASP A 70 -12.73 -2.61 5.71
CA ASP A 70 -13.54 -3.78 6.11
C ASP A 70 -14.57 -3.43 7.20
N TYR A 71 -14.52 -2.21 7.74
CA TYR A 71 -15.48 -1.69 8.72
C TYR A 71 -16.77 -1.21 8.02
N HIS A 72 -17.93 -1.75 8.44
CA HIS A 72 -19.27 -1.49 7.88
C HIS A 72 -20.03 -0.38 8.61
#